data_AF-A0A916I5B4-F1
#
_entry.id   AF-A0A916I5B4-F1
#
_cell.length_a   1.000
_cell.length_b   1.000
_cell.length_c   1.000
_cell.angle_alpha   90.00
_cell.angle_beta   90.00
_cell.angle_gamma   90.00
#
_symmetry.space_group_name_H-M   'P 1'
#
loop_
_entity.id
_entity.type
_entity.pdbx_description
1 polymer ?
#
loop_
_entity_poly.entity_id
_entity_poly.type
_entity_poly.pdbx_seq_one_letter_code
_entity_poly.pdbx_strand_id
1 'polypeptide(L)'
;ITLAAASRAEALEKLSRYRTGQSVYRAFNESRAYCERELLELGLNAYAVENIQRILSALLYPVGTLRAEPHILAQNEKGQSGLWAFGISGDFPILLVRISDGETPLLREALQAFMYWRSRHITINLVILNDQDTGYALELHNAIQRRIQRMGVDSSLNQRDGIFVLHTDQLGQADKILFETVAGVILDEKNGTLAEHARRLNSQLTRLPQFTASLSPTIDPVSTASLPLPTDLKMDNGLGGFSHDGKEYIIHLKSGQHTPHPWINVIANPQFGFLVSESGLGSTWAENSGENRLTPWRNDPVTDMPSEAIYLRDEETGQVWSPTPMPAGADTTHVIRHGAGYSIFESQSNGLNQKLRLFAAPDAPVKIAHLRLQNLADRPRRVTVTYYAEWVLGTTRDTQQAYVMPEFDSDKNALLASNRFNSEFGERVAFLASNKKPHGVTADRTEFLGRMGSMRSPAALKRIGLESAVNAGLDPCAVIQLHVDLAPGETEEVFFLMGEGKSRDESLHLIGQIQSSAEVEAVWQSVQHHWDEILDTITVETPDPSMDLMLNRWMLYQTLTCRMWGRTALYQSSGAFGFRDQLQDVMA
;
A
#
# COMPACT_ATOMS: atom_id res chain seq x y z
N ILE A 1 12.54 29.17 -11.58
CA ILE A 1 13.41 28.12 -12.16
C ILE A 1 13.80 27.20 -11.02
N THR A 2 13.61 25.90 -11.20
CA THR A 2 14.14 24.86 -10.31
C THR A 2 15.34 24.23 -11.01
N LEU A 3 16.48 24.11 -10.34
CA LEU A 3 17.72 23.53 -10.89
C LEU A 3 18.20 22.40 -9.99
N ALA A 4 18.64 21.31 -10.60
CA ALA A 4 19.33 20.22 -9.92
C ALA A 4 20.78 20.13 -10.44
N ALA A 5 21.69 19.74 -9.56
CA ALA A 5 23.11 19.57 -9.84
C ALA A 5 23.70 18.52 -8.92
N ALA A 6 24.83 17.92 -9.31
CA ALA A 6 25.49 16.88 -8.52
C ALA A 6 26.15 17.43 -7.24
N SER A 7 26.35 18.75 -7.17
CA SER A 7 26.90 19.42 -5.99
C SER A 7 26.34 20.83 -5.80
N ARG A 8 26.48 21.36 -4.58
CA ARG A 8 26.17 22.76 -4.26
C ARG A 8 26.93 23.74 -5.15
N ALA A 9 28.20 23.48 -5.43
CA ALA A 9 29.03 24.36 -6.25
C ALA A 9 28.50 24.45 -7.69
N GLU A 10 28.20 23.30 -8.30
CA GLU A 10 27.62 23.22 -9.64
C GLU A 10 26.22 23.86 -9.69
N ALA A 11 25.40 23.69 -8.65
CA ALA A 11 24.10 24.35 -8.56
C ALA A 11 24.25 25.88 -8.59
N LEU A 12 25.19 26.43 -7.83
CA LEU A 12 25.48 27.87 -7.80
C LEU A 12 26.03 28.38 -9.14
N GLU A 13 26.86 27.58 -9.82
CA GLU A 13 27.36 27.90 -11.16
C GLU A 13 26.22 27.92 -12.18
N LYS A 14 25.36 26.89 -12.21
CA LYS A 14 24.17 26.87 -13.09
C LYS A 14 23.24 28.03 -12.79
N LEU A 15 23.00 28.34 -11.52
CA LEU A 15 22.18 29.49 -11.09
C LEU A 15 22.76 30.82 -11.63
N SER A 16 24.08 30.93 -11.72
CA SER A 16 24.73 32.14 -12.25
C SER A 16 24.31 32.48 -13.69
N ARG A 17 23.96 31.48 -14.49
CA ARG A 17 23.51 31.62 -15.88
C ARG A 17 22.08 32.17 -16.00
N TYR A 18 21.30 32.13 -14.91
CA TYR A 18 19.89 32.53 -14.86
C TYR A 18 19.62 33.73 -13.94
N ARG A 19 20.64 34.55 -13.65
CA ARG A 19 20.53 35.70 -12.72
C ARG A 19 19.66 36.85 -13.21
N THR A 20 19.37 36.92 -14.51
CA THR A 20 18.59 38.02 -15.10
C THR A 20 17.28 37.50 -15.69
N GLY A 21 16.23 38.31 -15.65
CA GLY A 21 14.95 37.99 -16.29
C GLY A 21 15.08 37.70 -17.78
N GLN A 22 16.03 38.34 -18.47
CA GLN A 22 16.30 38.11 -19.89
C GLN A 22 16.90 36.72 -20.16
N SER A 23 17.84 36.26 -19.33
CA SER A 23 18.40 34.90 -19.42
C SER A 23 17.32 33.84 -19.20
N VAL A 24 16.44 34.08 -18.22
CA VAL A 24 15.29 33.21 -17.95
C VAL A 24 14.35 33.17 -19.15
N TYR A 25 13.98 34.33 -19.69
CA TYR A 25 13.07 34.45 -20.82
C TYR A 25 13.65 33.76 -22.09
N ARG A 26 14.94 33.95 -22.35
CA ARG A 26 15.63 33.29 -23.46
C ARG A 26 15.58 31.77 -23.34
N ALA A 27 15.86 31.24 -22.15
CA ALA A 27 15.81 29.79 -21.93
C ALA A 27 14.41 29.19 -22.12
N PHE A 28 13.35 29.89 -21.69
CA PHE A 28 11.98 29.48 -21.98
C PHE A 28 11.66 29.50 -23.48
N ASN A 29 12.14 30.51 -24.23
CA ASN A 29 11.94 30.57 -25.68
C ASN A 29 12.72 29.48 -26.43
N GLU A 30 13.97 29.21 -26.04
CA GLU A 30 14.77 28.13 -26.62
C GLU A 30 14.14 26.76 -26.33
N SER A 31 13.68 26.54 -25.09
CA SER A 31 12.93 25.34 -24.71
C SER A 31 11.62 25.20 -25.51
N ARG A 32 10.85 26.28 -25.66
CA ARG A 32 9.63 26.28 -26.49
C ARG A 32 9.93 25.93 -27.94
N ALA A 33 10.92 26.57 -28.56
CA ALA A 33 11.29 26.32 -29.95
C ALA A 33 11.81 24.88 -30.17
N TYR A 34 12.55 24.34 -29.19
CA TYR A 34 12.96 22.94 -29.18
C TYR A 34 11.75 22.00 -29.13
N CYS A 35 10.82 22.21 -28.19
CA CYS A 35 9.59 21.43 -28.06
C CYS A 35 8.71 21.52 -29.32
N GLU A 36 8.53 22.71 -29.90
CA GLU A 36 7.75 22.88 -31.13
C GLU A 36 8.33 22.10 -32.31
N ARG A 37 9.66 22.09 -32.45
CA ARG A 37 10.34 21.31 -33.49
C ARG A 37 10.17 19.81 -33.28
N GLU A 38 10.37 19.33 -32.06
CA GLU A 38 10.19 17.92 -31.69
C GLU A 38 8.74 17.46 -31.97
N LEU A 39 7.74 18.28 -31.60
CA LEU A 39 6.34 17.96 -31.88
C LEU A 39 6.05 17.90 -33.38
N LEU A 40 6.61 18.81 -34.18
CA LEU A 40 6.48 18.78 -35.64
C LEU A 40 7.11 17.52 -36.25
N GLU A 41 8.30 17.11 -35.78
CA GLU A 41 8.99 15.89 -36.22
C GLU A 41 8.17 14.63 -35.89
N LEU A 42 7.49 14.61 -34.73
CA LEU A 42 6.60 13.52 -34.32
C LEU A 42 5.20 13.59 -34.96
N GLY A 43 4.88 14.66 -35.70
CA GLY A 43 3.55 14.89 -36.25
C GLY A 43 2.48 15.10 -35.18
N LEU A 44 2.86 15.67 -34.03
CA LEU A 44 2.02 15.92 -32.88
C LEU A 44 1.66 17.40 -32.75
N ASN A 45 0.49 17.67 -32.20
CA ASN A 45 0.09 19.01 -31.76
C ASN A 45 -0.17 19.00 -30.24
N ALA A 46 -0.40 20.18 -29.66
CA ALA A 46 -0.61 20.32 -28.22
C ALA A 46 -1.76 19.44 -27.68
N TYR A 47 -2.86 19.32 -28.42
CA TYR A 47 -4.02 18.50 -28.03
C TYR A 47 -3.71 17.00 -28.06
N ALA A 48 -2.95 16.53 -29.05
CA ALA A 48 -2.48 15.15 -29.10
C ALA A 48 -1.57 14.82 -27.90
N VAL A 49 -0.63 15.73 -27.57
CA VAL A 49 0.26 15.57 -26.41
C VAL A 49 -0.53 15.50 -25.11
N GLU A 50 -1.55 16.34 -24.92
CA GLU A 50 -2.40 16.30 -23.73
C GLU A 50 -3.08 14.93 -23.57
N ASN A 51 -3.63 14.37 -24.65
CA ASN A 51 -4.25 13.05 -24.61
C ASN A 51 -3.22 11.95 -24.35
N ILE A 52 -2.05 12.02 -24.97
CA ILE A 52 -0.92 11.10 -24.73
C ILE A 52 -0.49 11.14 -23.24
N GLN A 53 -0.42 12.33 -22.64
CA GLN A 53 -0.09 12.47 -21.22
C GLN A 53 -1.18 11.89 -20.30
N ARG A 54 -2.46 12.00 -20.68
CA ARG A 54 -3.57 11.38 -19.94
C ARG A 54 -3.51 9.85 -19.99
N ILE A 55 -3.26 9.28 -21.17
CA ILE A 55 -3.06 7.83 -21.33
C ILE A 55 -1.87 7.36 -20.50
N LEU A 56 -0.75 8.11 -20.52
CA LEU A 56 0.40 7.78 -19.68
C LEU A 56 0.05 7.79 -18.19
N SER A 57 -0.73 8.77 -17.73
CA SER A 57 -1.18 8.81 -16.34
C SER A 57 -1.97 7.55 -15.95
N ALA A 58 -2.85 7.05 -16.82
CA ALA A 58 -3.60 5.82 -16.58
C ALA A 58 -2.73 4.55 -16.68
N LEU A 59 -1.65 4.62 -17.45
CA LEU A 59 -0.69 3.54 -17.58
C LEU A 59 0.22 3.39 -16.34
N LEU A 60 0.56 4.51 -15.69
CA LEU A 60 1.43 4.53 -14.51
C LEU A 60 0.66 4.40 -13.17
N TYR A 61 -0.57 4.88 -13.12
CA TYR A 61 -1.41 4.83 -11.93
C TYR A 61 -2.65 3.98 -12.22
N PRO A 62 -2.95 2.94 -11.41
CA PRO A 62 -4.09 2.06 -11.65
C PRO A 62 -5.41 2.84 -11.78
N VAL A 63 -6.05 2.70 -12.94
CA VAL A 63 -7.38 3.25 -13.22
C VAL A 63 -8.17 2.18 -13.98
N GLY A 64 -9.31 1.75 -13.43
CA GLY A 64 -10.11 0.68 -14.03
C GLY A 64 -10.71 1.03 -15.40
N THR A 65 -10.94 2.31 -15.71
CA THR A 65 -11.69 2.78 -16.88
C THR A 65 -11.15 2.32 -18.24
N LEU A 66 -9.84 2.13 -18.37
CA LEU A 66 -9.20 1.68 -19.62
C LEU A 66 -8.52 0.31 -19.45
N ARG A 67 -8.83 -0.44 -18.40
CA ARG A 67 -8.37 -1.82 -18.23
C ARG A 67 -9.46 -2.79 -18.66
N ALA A 68 -9.13 -4.07 -18.71
CA ALA A 68 -10.15 -5.10 -18.92
C ALA A 68 -11.16 -5.10 -17.77
N GLU A 69 -12.36 -5.61 -18.05
CA GLU A 69 -13.42 -5.70 -17.06
C GLU A 69 -12.98 -6.53 -15.84
N PRO A 70 -13.39 -6.17 -14.61
CA PRO A 70 -12.89 -6.82 -13.39
C PRO A 70 -13.01 -8.35 -13.36
N HIS A 71 -14.09 -8.90 -13.94
CA HIS A 71 -14.33 -10.34 -14.00
C HIS A 71 -13.36 -11.08 -14.93
N ILE A 72 -12.74 -10.41 -15.90
CA ILE A 72 -11.69 -10.96 -16.77
C ILE A 72 -10.37 -10.98 -16.00
N LEU A 73 -10.03 -9.86 -15.36
CA LEU A 73 -8.81 -9.73 -14.56
C LEU A 73 -8.72 -10.80 -13.46
N ALA A 74 -9.85 -11.07 -12.80
CA ALA A 74 -9.96 -12.07 -11.74
C ALA A 74 -9.77 -13.53 -12.21
N GLN A 75 -9.86 -13.80 -13.52
CA GLN A 75 -9.64 -15.14 -14.08
C GLN A 75 -8.17 -15.42 -14.41
N ASN A 76 -7.26 -14.48 -14.15
CA ASN A 76 -5.85 -14.70 -14.45
C ASN A 76 -5.23 -15.78 -13.55
N GLU A 77 -4.65 -16.79 -14.19
CA GLU A 77 -3.94 -17.89 -13.54
C GLU A 77 -2.43 -17.85 -13.82
N LYS A 78 -1.97 -16.93 -14.67
CA LYS A 78 -0.57 -16.85 -15.12
C LYS A 78 0.20 -15.73 -14.42
N GLY A 79 1.46 -16.00 -14.10
CA GLY A 79 2.39 -15.00 -13.59
C GLY A 79 3.22 -14.31 -14.67
N GLN A 80 4.17 -13.47 -14.25
CA GLN A 80 5.05 -12.71 -15.13
C GLN A 80 5.75 -13.59 -16.18
N SER A 81 6.18 -14.79 -15.81
CA SER A 81 6.86 -15.74 -16.69
C SER A 81 6.02 -16.19 -17.89
N GLY A 82 4.69 -16.07 -17.82
CA GLY A 82 3.79 -16.35 -18.93
C GLY A 82 4.02 -15.42 -20.14
N LEU A 83 4.62 -14.24 -19.93
CA LEU A 83 4.94 -13.29 -20.99
C LEU A 83 6.21 -13.67 -21.78
N TRP A 84 7.11 -14.45 -21.18
CA TRP A 84 8.43 -14.73 -21.75
C TRP A 84 8.37 -15.54 -23.04
N ALA A 85 7.35 -16.39 -23.20
CA ALA A 85 7.09 -17.12 -24.43
C ALA A 85 6.87 -16.19 -25.65
N PHE A 86 6.49 -14.93 -25.39
CA PHE A 86 6.26 -13.89 -26.40
C PHE A 86 7.41 -12.88 -26.49
N GLY A 87 8.52 -13.12 -25.79
CA GLY A 87 9.67 -12.21 -25.74
C GLY A 87 9.46 -10.95 -24.89
N ILE A 88 8.40 -10.90 -24.09
CA ILE A 88 8.02 -9.75 -23.26
C ILE A 88 8.44 -10.01 -21.82
N SER A 89 9.19 -9.09 -21.21
CA SER A 89 9.71 -9.26 -19.84
C SER A 89 8.63 -9.14 -18.75
N GLY A 90 7.68 -8.22 -18.92
CA GLY A 90 6.71 -7.82 -17.89
C GLY A 90 7.23 -6.78 -16.91
N ASP A 91 8.45 -6.26 -17.08
CA ASP A 91 9.06 -5.27 -16.18
C ASP A 91 8.55 -3.84 -16.41
N PHE A 92 7.98 -3.57 -17.58
CA PHE A 92 7.53 -2.25 -17.99
C PHE A 92 6.01 -2.20 -18.13
N PRO A 93 5.37 -1.04 -17.89
CA PRO A 93 3.94 -0.87 -18.12
C PRO A 93 3.57 -1.23 -19.56
N ILE A 94 2.52 -2.04 -19.72
CA ILE A 94 2.05 -2.52 -21.03
C ILE A 94 0.88 -1.68 -21.50
N LEU A 95 1.05 -1.03 -22.66
CA LEU A 95 -0.04 -0.48 -23.46
C LEU A 95 -0.47 -1.53 -24.48
N LEU A 96 -1.68 -2.05 -24.32
CA LEU A 96 -2.28 -3.03 -25.24
C LEU A 96 -3.15 -2.30 -26.25
N VAL A 97 -2.94 -2.54 -27.55
CA VAL A 97 -3.72 -1.94 -28.62
C VAL A 97 -4.31 -3.03 -29.50
N ARG A 98 -5.64 -3.10 -29.56
CA ARG A 98 -6.38 -4.05 -30.40
C ARG A 98 -6.71 -3.40 -31.73
N ILE A 99 -6.25 -4.03 -32.82
CA ILE A 99 -6.35 -3.51 -34.17
C ILE A 99 -7.05 -4.52 -35.07
N SER A 100 -8.03 -4.05 -35.82
CA SER A 100 -8.71 -4.79 -36.89
C SER A 100 -8.42 -4.20 -38.28
N ASP A 101 -7.95 -2.96 -38.38
CA ASP A 101 -7.50 -2.31 -39.62
C ASP A 101 -6.10 -1.69 -39.48
N GLY A 102 -5.20 -2.02 -40.39
CA GLY A 102 -3.79 -1.63 -40.34
C GLY A 102 -3.54 -0.16 -40.69
N GLU A 103 -4.53 0.55 -41.23
CA GLU A 103 -4.45 1.99 -41.54
C GLU A 103 -5.25 2.86 -40.56
N THR A 104 -5.71 2.26 -39.45
CA THR A 104 -6.52 2.95 -38.45
C THR A 104 -5.79 4.13 -37.79
N PRO A 105 -6.49 5.24 -37.48
CA PRO A 105 -5.91 6.37 -36.76
C PRO A 105 -5.31 5.97 -35.41
N LEU A 106 -5.93 4.99 -34.72
CA LEU A 106 -5.49 4.57 -33.39
C LEU A 106 -4.08 3.96 -33.41
N LEU A 107 -3.75 3.14 -34.41
CA LEU A 107 -2.42 2.56 -34.56
C LEU A 107 -1.36 3.64 -34.73
N ARG A 108 -1.63 4.63 -35.59
CA ARG A 108 -0.75 5.80 -35.76
C ARG A 108 -0.55 6.52 -34.43
N GLU A 109 -1.65 6.83 -33.75
CA GLU A 109 -1.63 7.63 -32.51
C GLU A 109 -0.90 6.89 -31.38
N ALA A 110 -1.07 5.57 -31.27
CA ALA A 110 -0.33 4.74 -30.32
C ALA A 110 1.18 4.70 -30.61
N LEU A 111 1.58 4.60 -31.89
CA LEU A 111 2.99 4.66 -32.30
C LEU A 111 3.59 6.05 -32.02
N GLN A 112 2.85 7.13 -32.29
CA GLN A 112 3.28 8.49 -31.95
C GLN A 112 3.42 8.68 -30.44
N ALA A 113 2.49 8.13 -29.64
CA ALA A 113 2.57 8.14 -28.18
C ALA A 113 3.82 7.41 -27.68
N PHE A 114 4.10 6.21 -28.21
CA PHE A 114 5.30 5.45 -27.90
C PHE A 114 6.59 6.23 -28.19
N MET A 115 6.69 6.83 -29.39
CA MET A 115 7.84 7.66 -29.76
C MET A 115 8.00 8.87 -28.83
N TYR A 116 6.89 9.54 -28.50
CA TYR A 116 6.91 10.67 -27.60
C TYR A 116 7.38 10.28 -26.20
N TRP A 117 6.88 9.19 -25.61
CA TRP A 117 7.33 8.70 -24.31
C TRP A 117 8.80 8.30 -24.32
N ARG A 118 9.25 7.61 -25.38
CA ARG A 118 10.65 7.23 -25.55
C ARG A 118 11.58 8.45 -25.62
N SER A 119 11.17 9.52 -26.31
CA SER A 119 11.93 10.80 -26.35
C SER A 119 12.09 11.45 -24.97
N ARG A 120 11.22 11.11 -24.02
CA ARG A 120 11.24 11.59 -22.63
C ARG A 120 11.82 10.58 -21.65
N HIS A 121 12.47 9.52 -22.14
CA HIS A 121 13.04 8.44 -21.34
C HIS A 121 12.02 7.71 -20.46
N ILE A 122 10.77 7.66 -20.93
CA ILE A 122 9.70 6.91 -20.29
C ILE A 122 9.59 5.57 -21.01
N THR A 123 9.91 4.50 -20.30
CA THR A 123 9.92 3.14 -20.85
C THR A 123 8.57 2.47 -20.68
N ILE A 124 8.02 1.96 -21.77
CA ILE A 124 6.78 1.18 -21.80
C ILE A 124 6.92 0.05 -22.83
N ASN A 125 6.09 -0.98 -22.74
CA ASN A 125 5.93 -1.95 -23.81
C ASN A 125 4.63 -1.67 -24.56
N LEU A 126 4.72 -1.54 -25.89
CA LEU A 126 3.55 -1.42 -26.77
C LEU A 126 3.25 -2.80 -27.36
N VAL A 127 2.13 -3.40 -26.97
CA VAL A 127 1.67 -4.69 -27.49
C VAL A 127 0.49 -4.44 -28.43
N ILE A 128 0.64 -4.81 -29.69
CA ILE A 128 -0.38 -4.68 -30.73
C ILE A 128 -0.98 -6.06 -30.96
N LEU A 129 -2.26 -6.22 -30.67
CA LEU A 129 -3.04 -7.42 -30.96
C LEU A 129 -3.73 -7.28 -32.32
N ASN A 130 -3.40 -8.20 -33.22
CA ASN A 130 -4.06 -8.38 -34.50
C ASN A 130 -5.34 -9.21 -34.29
N ASP A 131 -6.49 -8.53 -34.32
CA ASP A 131 -7.83 -9.07 -34.02
C ASP A 131 -8.57 -9.60 -35.27
N GLN A 132 -7.89 -9.81 -36.40
CA GLN A 132 -8.47 -10.42 -37.60
C GLN A 132 -8.46 -11.94 -37.55
N ASP A 133 -9.45 -12.56 -38.20
CA ASP A 133 -9.51 -14.02 -38.38
C ASP A 133 -8.34 -14.51 -39.25
N THR A 134 -8.00 -15.81 -39.11
CA THR A 134 -6.81 -16.47 -39.68
C THR A 134 -6.62 -16.24 -41.19
N GLY A 135 -7.69 -16.00 -41.94
CA GLY A 135 -7.64 -15.70 -43.39
C GLY A 135 -7.10 -14.32 -43.75
N TYR A 136 -7.34 -13.29 -42.93
CA TYR A 136 -6.93 -11.89 -43.18
C TYR A 136 -5.81 -11.41 -42.23
N ALA A 137 -5.46 -12.21 -41.23
CA ALA A 137 -4.46 -11.87 -40.22
C ALA A 137 -3.08 -11.53 -40.84
N LEU A 138 -2.64 -12.22 -41.90
CA LEU A 138 -1.35 -11.95 -42.53
C LEU A 138 -1.31 -10.61 -43.29
N GLU A 139 -2.42 -10.23 -43.95
CA GLU A 139 -2.52 -8.95 -44.64
C GLU A 139 -2.47 -7.78 -43.64
N LEU A 140 -3.22 -7.91 -42.55
CA LEU A 140 -3.20 -6.94 -41.46
C LEU A 140 -1.82 -6.85 -40.79
N HIS A 141 -1.19 -7.99 -40.51
CA HIS A 141 0.17 -8.01 -39.94
C HIS A 141 1.15 -7.23 -40.83
N ASN A 142 1.12 -7.49 -42.14
CA ASN A 142 1.97 -6.76 -43.10
C ASN A 142 1.65 -5.27 -43.15
N ALA A 143 0.38 -4.87 -43.00
CA ALA A 143 -0.01 -3.46 -42.92
C ALA A 143 0.56 -2.79 -41.65
N ILE A 144 0.46 -3.44 -40.49
CA ILE A 144 1.04 -2.98 -39.22
C ILE A 144 2.56 -2.81 -39.36
N GLN A 145 3.25 -3.83 -39.90
CA GLN A 145 4.71 -3.80 -40.11
C GLN A 145 5.13 -2.65 -41.05
N ARG A 146 4.43 -2.46 -42.18
CA ARG A 146 4.67 -1.33 -43.09
C ARG A 146 4.48 0.01 -42.38
N ARG A 147 3.49 0.11 -41.49
CA ARG A 147 3.24 1.34 -40.73
C ARG A 147 4.38 1.66 -39.77
N ILE A 148 4.84 0.65 -39.03
CA ILE A 148 5.99 0.75 -38.11
C ILE A 148 7.24 1.21 -38.85
N GLN A 149 7.53 0.61 -40.01
CA GLN A 149 8.67 1.00 -40.85
C GLN A 149 8.54 2.43 -41.39
N ARG A 150 7.36 2.84 -41.87
CA ARG A 150 7.12 4.21 -42.37
C ARG A 150 7.33 5.27 -41.28
N MET A 151 7.08 4.92 -40.03
CA MET A 151 7.29 5.81 -38.87
C MET A 151 8.72 5.73 -38.31
N GLY A 152 9.58 4.87 -38.85
CA GLY A 152 10.99 4.75 -38.46
C GLY A 152 11.19 4.19 -37.04
N VAL A 153 10.29 3.32 -36.58
CA VAL A 153 10.35 2.70 -35.24
C VAL A 153 10.57 1.18 -35.28
N ASP A 154 10.99 0.66 -36.42
CA ASP A 154 11.30 -0.76 -36.64
C ASP A 154 12.46 -1.26 -35.77
N SER A 155 13.41 -0.40 -35.41
CA SER A 155 14.49 -0.73 -34.46
C SER A 155 13.98 -1.09 -33.06
N SER A 156 12.74 -0.71 -32.73
CA SER A 156 12.09 -1.04 -31.45
C SER A 156 11.27 -2.32 -31.50
N LEU A 157 11.15 -3.00 -32.66
CA LEU A 157 10.43 -4.27 -32.75
C LEU A 157 11.14 -5.37 -31.97
N ASN A 158 10.36 -6.10 -31.16
CA ASN A 158 10.81 -7.22 -30.33
C ASN A 158 12.03 -6.90 -29.44
N GLN A 159 12.20 -5.62 -29.09
CA GLN A 159 13.18 -5.19 -28.10
C GLN A 159 12.56 -5.25 -26.70
N ARG A 160 13.38 -5.43 -25.66
CA ARG A 160 12.92 -5.53 -24.27
C ARG A 160 12.02 -4.35 -23.85
N ASP A 161 12.33 -3.15 -24.32
CA ASP A 161 11.65 -1.88 -24.09
C ASP A 161 10.86 -1.40 -25.33
N GLY A 162 10.35 -2.36 -26.12
CA GLY A 162 9.95 -2.15 -27.50
C GLY A 162 8.47 -2.39 -27.82
N ILE A 163 8.24 -2.67 -29.11
CA ILE A 163 6.94 -2.93 -29.72
C ILE A 163 6.84 -4.43 -30.04
N PHE A 164 5.71 -5.04 -29.68
CA PHE A 164 5.42 -6.45 -29.93
C PHE A 164 4.11 -6.55 -30.72
N VAL A 165 4.12 -7.32 -31.81
CA VAL A 165 2.93 -7.55 -32.64
C VAL A 165 2.53 -9.02 -32.49
N LEU A 166 1.38 -9.27 -31.89
CA LEU A 166 0.87 -10.60 -31.58
C LEU A 166 -0.43 -10.89 -32.35
N HIS A 167 -0.71 -12.16 -32.57
CA HIS A 167 -1.87 -12.64 -33.29
C HIS A 167 -2.92 -13.21 -32.32
N THR A 168 -4.12 -12.64 -32.31
CA THR A 168 -5.17 -13.05 -31.37
C THR A 168 -5.63 -14.50 -31.57
N ASP A 169 -5.50 -15.06 -32.77
CA ASP A 169 -5.83 -16.46 -33.08
C ASP A 169 -4.75 -17.46 -32.62
N GLN A 170 -3.52 -17.00 -32.36
CA GLN A 170 -2.43 -17.81 -31.82
C GLN A 170 -2.37 -17.80 -30.29
N LEU A 171 -3.11 -16.89 -29.64
CA LEU A 171 -3.18 -16.80 -28.19
C LEU A 171 -4.23 -17.78 -27.65
N GLY A 172 -3.81 -18.65 -26.73
CA GLY A 172 -4.75 -19.43 -25.93
C GLY A 172 -5.57 -18.53 -24.99
N GLN A 173 -6.70 -19.03 -24.48
CA GLN A 173 -7.58 -18.22 -23.62
C GLN A 173 -6.86 -17.67 -22.38
N ALA A 174 -6.01 -18.49 -21.75
CA ALA A 174 -5.21 -18.06 -20.60
C ALA A 174 -4.17 -16.98 -20.96
N ASP A 175 -3.63 -16.97 -22.18
CA ASP A 175 -2.71 -15.92 -22.64
C ASP A 175 -3.45 -14.61 -22.93
N LYS A 176 -4.67 -14.68 -23.49
CA LYS A 176 -5.51 -13.49 -23.69
C LYS A 176 -5.83 -12.82 -22.36
N ILE A 177 -6.28 -13.62 -21.38
CA ILE A 177 -6.56 -13.13 -20.02
C ILE A 177 -5.29 -12.54 -19.39
N LEU A 178 -4.13 -13.18 -19.55
CA LEU A 178 -2.86 -12.64 -19.06
C LEU A 178 -2.58 -11.27 -19.67
N PHE A 179 -2.63 -11.11 -21.01
CA PHE A 179 -2.37 -9.83 -21.68
C PHE A 179 -3.37 -8.74 -21.28
N GLU A 180 -4.65 -9.07 -21.18
CA GLU A 180 -5.69 -8.16 -20.69
C GLU A 180 -5.48 -7.78 -19.21
N THR A 181 -4.92 -8.70 -18.42
CA THR A 181 -4.58 -8.47 -17.02
C THR A 181 -3.38 -7.58 -16.85
N VAL A 182 -2.30 -7.82 -17.61
CA VAL A 182 -1.06 -7.06 -17.45
C VAL A 182 -1.08 -5.70 -18.12
N ALA A 183 -2.01 -5.48 -19.04
CA ALA A 183 -2.22 -4.18 -19.65
C ALA A 183 -2.71 -3.16 -18.61
N GLY A 184 -1.90 -2.12 -18.41
CA GLY A 184 -2.32 -0.95 -17.61
C GLY A 184 -3.33 -0.09 -18.37
N VAL A 185 -3.27 -0.11 -19.70
CA VAL A 185 -4.24 0.51 -20.61
C VAL A 185 -4.48 -0.41 -21.80
N ILE A 186 -5.75 -0.58 -22.16
CA ILE A 186 -6.23 -1.24 -23.37
C ILE A 186 -6.91 -0.20 -24.25
N LEU A 187 -6.40 -0.04 -25.47
CA LEU A 187 -7.01 0.77 -26.52
C LEU A 187 -7.58 -0.16 -27.59
N ASP A 188 -8.86 -0.04 -27.88
CA ASP A 188 -9.51 -0.85 -28.91
C ASP A 188 -9.97 0.06 -30.04
N GLU A 189 -9.58 -0.27 -31.27
CA GLU A 189 -10.00 0.44 -32.46
C GLU A 189 -11.53 0.60 -32.55
N LYS A 190 -12.29 -0.42 -32.13
CA LYS A 190 -13.77 -0.39 -32.13
C LYS A 190 -14.33 0.69 -31.22
N ASN A 191 -13.53 1.13 -30.24
CA ASN A 191 -13.85 2.14 -29.25
C ASN A 191 -13.39 3.56 -29.62
N GLY A 192 -12.76 3.71 -30.79
CA GLY A 192 -12.39 4.99 -31.38
C GLY A 192 -10.90 5.34 -31.29
N THR A 193 -10.60 6.62 -31.49
CA THR A 193 -9.26 7.24 -31.45
C THR A 193 -8.67 7.30 -30.05
N LEU A 194 -7.38 7.62 -29.95
CA LEU A 194 -6.70 7.83 -28.66
C LEU A 194 -7.36 8.96 -27.86
N ALA A 195 -7.80 10.03 -28.54
CA ALA A 195 -8.49 11.15 -27.91
C ALA A 195 -9.84 10.74 -27.29
N GLU A 196 -10.56 9.80 -27.92
CA GLU A 196 -11.83 9.30 -27.39
C GLU A 196 -11.61 8.42 -26.15
N HIS A 197 -10.58 7.57 -26.15
CA HIS A 197 -10.16 6.83 -24.95
C HIS A 197 -9.74 7.78 -23.83
N ALA A 198 -8.90 8.78 -24.13
CA ALA A 198 -8.46 9.78 -23.16
C ALA A 198 -9.63 10.59 -22.57
N ARG A 199 -10.72 10.79 -23.33
CA ARG A 199 -11.93 11.46 -22.83
C ARG A 199 -12.66 10.63 -21.78
N ARG A 200 -12.65 9.29 -21.87
CA ARG A 200 -13.30 8.39 -20.90
C ARG A 200 -12.69 8.54 -19.50
N LEU A 201 -11.39 8.82 -19.42
CA LEU A 201 -10.66 9.08 -18.17
C LEU A 201 -11.11 10.38 -17.46
N ASN A 202 -11.84 11.27 -18.13
CA ASN A 202 -12.39 12.47 -17.51
C ASN A 202 -13.73 12.23 -16.80
N SER A 203 -14.31 11.04 -16.91
CA SER A 203 -15.56 10.73 -16.20
C SER A 203 -15.33 10.82 -14.68
N GLN A 204 -16.13 11.66 -14.02
CA GLN A 204 -16.14 11.70 -12.55
C GLN A 204 -16.94 10.51 -12.05
N LEU A 205 -16.32 9.68 -11.22
CA LEU A 205 -17.04 8.65 -10.49
C LEU A 205 -18.05 9.35 -9.55
N THR A 206 -19.31 8.94 -9.63
CA THR A 206 -20.34 9.44 -8.73
C THR A 206 -20.08 8.86 -7.34
N ARG A 207 -19.80 9.73 -6.36
CA ARG A 207 -19.50 9.31 -5.00
C ARG A 207 -20.74 9.34 -4.10
N LEU A 208 -20.72 8.52 -3.05
CA LEU A 208 -21.74 8.60 -1.99
C LEU A 208 -21.82 10.02 -1.37
N PRO A 209 -23.01 10.45 -0.90
CA PRO A 209 -23.20 11.74 -0.24
C PRO A 209 -22.30 11.96 0.97
N GLN A 210 -22.02 13.23 1.27
CA GLN A 210 -21.33 13.62 2.51
C GLN A 210 -22.17 13.27 3.73
N PHE A 211 -21.51 12.82 4.80
CA PHE A 211 -22.12 12.62 6.10
C PHE A 211 -22.52 13.98 6.69
N THR A 212 -23.74 14.07 7.22
CA THR A 212 -24.24 15.26 7.89
C THR A 212 -24.33 14.98 9.38
N ALA A 213 -23.49 15.65 10.16
CA ALA A 213 -23.47 15.51 11.61
C ALA A 213 -24.80 15.97 12.23
N SER A 214 -25.32 15.19 13.17
CA SER A 214 -26.50 15.55 13.97
C SER A 214 -26.13 16.47 15.14
N LEU A 215 -24.88 16.44 15.58
CA LEU A 215 -24.33 17.28 16.65
C LEU A 215 -23.10 18.05 16.16
N SER A 216 -22.94 19.28 16.65
CA SER A 216 -21.74 20.06 16.39
C SER A 216 -20.74 19.87 17.52
N PRO A 217 -19.50 19.43 17.25
CA PRO A 217 -18.49 19.24 18.31
C PRO A 217 -18.09 20.54 19.01
N THR A 218 -18.33 21.70 18.38
CA THR A 218 -18.14 23.02 18.99
C THR A 218 -19.24 23.42 19.97
N ILE A 219 -20.42 22.80 19.87
CA ILE A 219 -21.59 23.13 20.69
C ILE A 219 -21.68 22.18 21.90
N ASP A 220 -21.40 20.89 21.69
CA ASP A 220 -21.40 19.86 22.75
C ASP A 220 -20.02 19.16 22.88
N PRO A 221 -19.00 19.85 23.43
CA PRO A 221 -17.69 19.23 23.61
C PRO A 221 -17.75 18.15 24.70
N VAL A 222 -17.40 16.91 24.34
CA VAL A 222 -17.24 15.83 25.34
C VAL A 222 -15.89 15.99 26.03
N SER A 223 -15.90 16.57 27.24
CA SER A 223 -14.70 16.72 28.06
C SER A 223 -14.09 15.35 28.36
N THR A 224 -12.85 15.14 27.93
CA THR A 224 -12.10 13.92 28.22
C THR A 224 -10.86 14.30 29.01
N ALA A 225 -10.64 13.66 30.16
CA ALA A 225 -9.40 13.86 30.91
C ALA A 225 -8.21 13.37 30.06
N SER A 226 -7.07 14.04 30.20
CA SER A 226 -5.84 13.54 29.58
C SER A 226 -5.41 12.25 30.29
N LEU A 227 -4.97 11.27 29.51
CA LEU A 227 -4.40 10.03 30.03
C LEU A 227 -3.26 10.34 31.02
N PRO A 228 -3.24 9.74 32.22
CA PRO A 228 -2.17 9.96 33.19
C PRO A 228 -0.85 9.40 32.67
N LEU A 229 0.23 10.15 32.86
CA LEU A 229 1.57 9.73 32.46
C LEU A 229 2.15 8.72 33.47
N PRO A 230 2.89 7.69 33.00
CA PRO A 230 3.62 6.79 33.89
C PRO A 230 4.65 7.57 34.73
N THR A 231 4.73 7.29 36.03
CA THR A 231 5.67 7.96 36.95
C THR A 231 6.75 7.06 37.54
N ASP A 232 6.59 5.73 37.42
CA ASP A 232 7.53 4.72 37.95
C ASP A 232 8.26 4.02 36.80
N LEU A 233 9.08 4.78 36.06
CA LEU A 233 9.88 4.28 34.95
C LEU A 233 11.35 4.16 35.34
N LYS A 234 11.97 3.05 34.97
CA LYS A 234 13.42 2.86 35.05
C LYS A 234 14.09 3.48 33.83
N MET A 235 15.20 4.19 34.03
CA MET A 235 15.97 4.85 32.95
C MET A 235 15.12 5.82 32.11
N ASP A 236 14.26 6.60 32.76
CA ASP A 236 13.43 7.59 32.08
C ASP A 236 14.28 8.70 31.43
N ASN A 237 14.03 8.94 30.15
CA ASN A 237 14.70 9.97 29.35
C ASN A 237 13.81 11.20 29.07
N GLY A 238 12.64 11.29 29.71
CA GLY A 238 11.66 12.38 29.54
C GLY A 238 10.67 12.18 28.40
N LEU A 239 10.84 11.14 27.59
CA LEU A 239 9.88 10.66 26.58
C LEU A 239 9.47 9.20 26.82
N GLY A 240 10.22 8.47 27.65
CA GLY A 240 9.95 7.09 27.96
C GLY A 240 11.06 6.42 28.78
N GLY A 241 10.78 5.21 29.24
CA GLY A 241 11.66 4.39 30.06
C GLY A 241 11.13 2.97 30.20
N PHE A 242 11.90 2.11 30.85
CA PHE A 242 11.50 0.73 31.08
C PHE A 242 10.45 0.64 32.19
N SER A 243 9.52 -0.31 32.06
CA SER A 243 8.61 -0.69 33.14
C SER A 243 9.37 -1.13 34.39
N HIS A 244 8.68 -1.13 35.53
CA HIS A 244 9.28 -1.54 36.81
C HIS A 244 9.90 -2.95 36.75
N ASP A 245 9.26 -3.89 36.06
CA ASP A 245 9.74 -5.26 35.83
C ASP A 245 10.75 -5.38 34.66
N GLY A 246 10.98 -4.31 33.90
CA GLY A 246 11.88 -4.29 32.75
C GLY A 246 11.33 -4.98 31.49
N LYS A 247 10.09 -5.49 31.53
CA LYS A 247 9.50 -6.28 30.44
C LYS A 247 8.97 -5.44 29.27
N GLU A 248 8.69 -4.16 29.50
CA GLU A 248 8.19 -3.21 28.50
C GLU A 248 9.05 -1.95 28.44
N TYR A 249 9.15 -1.35 27.26
CA TYR A 249 9.61 0.03 27.09
C TYR A 249 8.40 0.92 26.87
N ILE A 250 8.18 1.86 27.79
CA ILE A 250 6.98 2.71 27.84
C ILE A 250 7.35 4.10 27.35
N ILE A 251 6.70 4.52 26.27
CA ILE A 251 6.82 5.82 25.61
C ILE A 251 5.60 6.64 25.98
N HIS A 252 5.77 7.92 26.27
CA HIS A 252 4.67 8.83 26.51
C HIS A 252 4.82 10.10 25.68
N LEU A 253 3.80 10.41 24.90
CA LEU A 253 3.79 11.54 23.97
C LEU A 253 2.63 12.45 24.31
N LYS A 254 2.91 13.72 24.64
CA LYS A 254 1.89 14.76 24.75
C LYS A 254 1.38 15.15 23.37
N SER A 255 0.27 15.87 23.34
CA SER A 255 -0.27 16.47 22.11
C SER A 255 0.82 17.22 21.30
N GLY A 256 0.99 16.82 20.04
CA GLY A 256 1.97 17.37 19.10
C GLY A 256 3.43 16.99 19.35
N GLN A 257 3.70 16.14 20.35
CA GLN A 257 5.06 15.71 20.68
C GLN A 257 5.47 14.49 19.84
N HIS A 258 6.73 14.49 19.40
CA HIS A 258 7.34 13.41 18.64
C HIS A 258 8.65 12.99 19.30
N THR A 259 9.03 11.73 19.11
CA THR A 259 10.38 11.26 19.44
C THR A 259 11.41 11.87 18.46
N PRO A 260 12.70 11.93 18.82
CA PRO A 260 13.74 12.45 17.93
C PRO A 260 13.93 11.62 16.64
N HIS A 261 13.65 10.32 16.75
CA HIS A 261 13.60 9.34 15.67
C HIS A 261 12.48 8.34 15.98
N PRO A 262 11.91 7.67 14.97
CA PRO A 262 10.89 6.65 15.23
C PRO A 262 11.49 5.53 16.10
N TRP A 263 10.86 5.29 17.24
CA TRP A 263 11.15 4.22 18.17
C TRP A 263 10.24 3.06 17.81
N ILE A 264 10.85 2.00 17.29
CA ILE A 264 10.12 0.89 16.70
C ILE A 264 10.13 -0.35 17.57
N ASN A 265 9.17 -1.22 17.32
CA ASN A 265 9.20 -2.62 17.67
C ASN A 265 9.09 -3.48 16.42
N VAL A 266 9.92 -4.53 16.33
CA VAL A 266 9.86 -5.55 15.29
C VAL A 266 9.27 -6.81 15.91
N ILE A 267 8.06 -7.17 15.49
CA ILE A 267 7.32 -8.30 16.00
C ILE A 267 7.30 -9.35 14.90
N ALA A 268 7.97 -10.47 15.13
CA ALA A 268 8.11 -11.51 14.12
C ALA A 268 8.09 -12.90 14.74
N ASN A 269 7.69 -13.86 13.92
CA ASN A 269 7.88 -15.29 14.08
C ASN A 269 8.59 -15.81 12.80
N PRO A 270 8.96 -17.10 12.71
CA PRO A 270 9.68 -17.62 11.55
C PRO A 270 9.00 -17.44 10.19
N GLN A 271 7.68 -17.27 10.15
CA GLN A 271 6.87 -17.22 8.93
C GLN A 271 6.23 -15.84 8.68
N PHE A 272 6.37 -14.87 9.57
CA PHE A 272 5.60 -13.63 9.51
C PHE A 272 6.16 -12.55 10.42
N GLY A 273 5.89 -11.29 10.11
CA GLY A 273 6.09 -10.23 11.08
C GLY A 273 5.55 -8.89 10.63
N PHE A 274 5.64 -7.93 11.55
CA PHE A 274 5.36 -6.54 11.28
C PHE A 274 6.26 -5.62 12.10
N LEU A 275 6.41 -4.39 11.58
CA LEU A 275 7.07 -3.28 12.20
C LEU A 275 6.01 -2.28 12.66
N VAL A 276 6.15 -1.80 13.88
CA VAL A 276 5.29 -0.77 14.48
C VAL A 276 6.19 0.28 15.12
N SER A 277 5.85 1.55 14.98
CA SER A 277 6.54 2.66 15.67
C SER A 277 5.68 3.21 16.79
N GLU A 278 6.23 4.10 17.60
CA GLU A 278 5.45 4.89 18.56
C GLU A 278 4.40 5.78 17.87
N SER A 279 4.60 6.09 16.58
CA SER A 279 3.69 6.90 15.79
C SER A 279 2.50 6.09 15.24
N GLY A 280 2.67 4.81 14.90
CA GLY A 280 1.56 3.99 14.43
C GLY A 280 1.96 2.68 13.75
N LEU A 281 1.03 2.13 12.95
CA LEU A 281 1.19 0.84 12.30
C LEU A 281 2.06 0.97 11.04
N GLY A 282 3.26 0.38 11.09
CA GLY A 282 4.20 0.30 9.97
C GLY A 282 3.90 -0.85 9.02
N SER A 283 4.96 -1.51 8.54
CA SER A 283 4.89 -2.53 7.48
C SER A 283 4.67 -3.94 8.03
N THR A 284 3.91 -4.75 7.31
CA THR A 284 3.63 -6.16 7.58
C THR A 284 4.11 -7.02 6.42
N TRP A 285 4.68 -8.20 6.69
CA TRP A 285 5.16 -9.15 5.68
C TRP A 285 4.86 -10.60 6.08
N ALA A 286 4.84 -11.49 5.09
CA ALA A 286 4.73 -12.93 5.29
C ALA A 286 5.95 -13.62 4.67
N GLU A 287 6.62 -14.45 5.44
CA GLU A 287 7.83 -15.24 5.14
C GLU A 287 9.09 -14.41 4.83
N ASN A 288 8.98 -13.36 4.02
CA ASN A 288 10.10 -12.55 3.57
C ASN A 288 9.76 -11.05 3.56
N SER A 289 10.48 -10.27 4.38
CA SER A 289 10.28 -8.82 4.52
C SER A 289 10.77 -7.98 3.34
N GLY A 290 11.52 -8.57 2.40
CA GLY A 290 11.98 -7.95 1.16
C GLY A 290 11.12 -8.29 -0.06
N GLU A 291 10.85 -9.59 -0.23
CA GLU A 291 10.22 -10.15 -1.44
C GLU A 291 8.71 -10.35 -1.34
N ASN A 292 8.16 -10.42 -0.11
CA ASN A 292 6.73 -10.66 0.11
C ASN A 292 6.14 -9.78 1.22
N ARG A 293 6.14 -8.47 0.95
CA ARG A 293 5.49 -7.47 1.81
C ARG A 293 3.98 -7.52 1.58
N LEU A 294 3.22 -7.52 2.66
CA LEU A 294 1.77 -7.33 2.61
C LEU A 294 1.45 -5.84 2.54
N THR A 295 2.12 -5.03 3.35
CA THR A 295 1.95 -3.56 3.38
C THR A 295 3.30 -2.83 3.19
N PRO A 296 3.32 -1.60 2.62
CA PRO A 296 4.56 -0.94 2.22
C PRO A 296 5.55 -0.74 3.37
N TRP A 297 6.80 -1.05 3.11
CA TRP A 297 7.93 -0.57 3.92
C TRP A 297 8.54 0.65 3.23
N ARG A 298 8.80 1.73 3.99
CA ARG A 298 9.31 2.99 3.46
C ARG A 298 10.62 3.35 4.17
N ASN A 299 11.67 3.55 3.39
CA ASN A 299 12.95 4.06 3.86
C ASN A 299 12.99 5.60 3.75
N ASP A 300 12.01 6.28 4.33
CA ASP A 300 11.92 7.74 4.27
C ASP A 300 12.71 8.35 5.46
N PRO A 301 13.80 9.11 5.20
CA PRO A 301 14.61 9.69 6.26
C PRO A 301 13.94 10.91 6.93
N VAL A 302 12.79 11.37 6.44
CA VAL A 302 12.10 12.58 6.91
C VAL A 302 10.81 12.25 7.66
N THR A 303 10.04 11.26 7.21
CA THR A 303 8.73 10.95 7.79
C THR A 303 8.53 9.47 8.08
N ASP A 304 7.89 9.17 9.22
CA ASP A 304 7.44 7.82 9.58
C ASP A 304 5.97 7.62 9.21
N MET A 305 5.69 7.65 7.91
CA MET A 305 4.32 7.52 7.42
C MET A 305 3.83 6.08 7.57
N PRO A 306 2.72 5.84 8.29
CA PRO A 306 2.19 4.50 8.47
C PRO A 306 1.65 3.93 7.14
N SER A 307 1.75 2.61 6.96
CA SER A 307 1.16 1.88 5.82
C SER A 307 -0.21 1.29 6.15
N GLU A 308 -0.54 1.24 7.43
CA GLU A 308 -1.80 0.76 7.97
C GLU A 308 -2.36 1.78 8.96
N ALA A 309 -3.68 1.83 9.14
CA ALA A 309 -4.28 2.76 10.08
C ALA A 309 -5.60 2.22 10.62
N ILE A 310 -5.86 2.49 11.89
CA ILE A 310 -7.18 2.39 12.48
C ILE A 310 -7.72 3.79 12.64
N TYR A 311 -8.94 4.01 12.16
CA TYR A 311 -9.69 5.25 12.34
C TYR A 311 -10.93 4.99 13.18
N LEU A 312 -11.26 5.97 14.01
CA LEU A 312 -12.52 6.07 14.71
C LEU A 312 -13.27 7.27 14.13
N ARG A 313 -14.57 7.09 13.87
CA ARG A 313 -15.47 8.19 13.52
C ARG A 313 -16.66 8.19 14.44
N ASP A 314 -16.95 9.33 15.03
CA ASP A 314 -18.19 9.53 15.77
C ASP A 314 -19.35 9.78 14.79
N GLU A 315 -20.38 8.92 14.84
CA GLU A 315 -21.56 8.99 13.96
C GLU A 315 -22.60 10.04 14.40
N GLU A 316 -22.32 10.84 15.42
CA GLU A 316 -23.12 12.01 15.79
C GLU A 316 -22.45 13.31 15.34
N THR A 317 -21.12 13.40 15.53
CA THR A 317 -20.35 14.63 15.28
C THR A 317 -19.59 14.63 13.96
N GLY A 318 -19.38 13.47 13.35
CA GLY A 318 -18.56 13.29 12.15
C GLY A 318 -17.05 13.47 12.36
N GLN A 319 -16.59 13.63 13.61
CA GLN A 319 -15.17 13.73 13.91
C GLN A 319 -14.45 12.42 13.61
N VAL A 320 -13.26 12.51 13.02
CA VAL A 320 -12.41 11.38 12.65
C VAL A 320 -11.05 11.52 13.32
N TRP A 321 -10.60 10.47 13.99
CA TRP A 321 -9.28 10.41 14.62
C TRP A 321 -8.71 8.99 14.59
N SER A 322 -7.47 8.81 15.06
CA SER A 322 -6.82 7.50 15.22
C SER A 322 -6.52 7.22 16.70
N PRO A 323 -6.54 5.95 17.14
CA PRO A 323 -6.11 5.57 18.49
C PRO A 323 -4.57 5.59 18.65
N THR A 324 -3.85 5.87 17.55
CA THR A 324 -2.40 6.03 17.46
C THR A 324 -2.06 7.48 17.07
N PRO A 325 -0.87 8.01 17.39
CA PRO A 325 -0.51 9.39 17.05
C PRO A 325 -0.65 9.72 15.56
N MET A 326 -0.23 8.82 14.68
CA MET A 326 -0.41 8.91 13.23
C MET A 326 -1.43 7.86 12.77
N PRO A 327 -2.20 8.14 11.71
CA PRO A 327 -2.16 9.35 10.89
C PRO A 327 -3.01 10.53 11.40
N ALA A 328 -3.92 10.31 12.35
CA ALA A 328 -4.92 11.31 12.77
C ALA A 328 -5.17 11.36 14.28
N GLY A 329 -4.15 11.13 15.13
CA GLY A 329 -4.28 11.20 16.59
C GLY A 329 -3.30 12.16 17.29
N ALA A 330 -2.46 12.88 16.54
CA ALA A 330 -1.33 13.63 17.10
C ALA A 330 -1.74 14.75 18.09
N ASP A 331 -3.00 15.16 18.10
CA ASP A 331 -3.57 16.14 19.02
C ASP A 331 -3.92 15.57 20.41
N THR A 332 -3.74 14.26 20.63
CA THR A 332 -4.05 13.56 21.89
C THR A 332 -2.79 13.03 22.58
N THR A 333 -2.81 12.96 23.92
CA THR A 333 -1.75 12.29 24.68
C THR A 333 -1.82 10.77 24.52
N HIS A 334 -0.68 10.14 24.22
CA HIS A 334 -0.57 8.69 24.04
C HIS A 334 0.44 8.10 25.02
N VAL A 335 0.13 6.91 25.52
CA VAL A 335 1.11 6.01 26.16
C VAL A 335 1.26 4.79 25.26
N ILE A 336 2.48 4.53 24.81
CA ILE A 336 2.83 3.42 23.94
C ILE A 336 3.73 2.46 24.71
N ARG A 337 3.46 1.17 24.63
CA ARG A 337 4.26 0.12 25.27
C ARG A 337 4.77 -0.80 24.20
N HIS A 338 6.09 -0.91 24.06
CA HIS A 338 6.71 -1.96 23.28
C HIS A 338 7.10 -3.09 24.24
N GLY A 339 6.69 -4.31 23.92
CA GLY A 339 7.04 -5.52 24.66
C GLY A 339 7.48 -6.63 23.69
N ALA A 340 7.94 -7.74 24.25
CA ALA A 340 8.34 -8.88 23.44
C ALA A 340 7.12 -9.49 22.72
N GLY A 341 7.06 -9.35 21.40
CA GLY A 341 5.99 -9.89 20.57
C GLY A 341 4.74 -9.02 20.44
N TYR A 342 4.71 -7.83 21.03
CA TYR A 342 3.53 -6.96 20.99
C TYR A 342 3.84 -5.47 21.14
N SER A 343 2.87 -4.63 20.77
CA SER A 343 2.83 -3.22 21.15
C SER A 343 1.43 -2.80 21.56
N ILE A 344 1.33 -1.87 22.52
CA ILE A 344 0.05 -1.37 23.03
C ILE A 344 0.03 0.16 22.89
N PHE A 345 -1.05 0.70 22.37
CA PHE A 345 -1.34 2.14 22.38
C PHE A 345 -2.52 2.40 23.30
N GLU A 346 -2.37 3.36 24.20
CA GLU A 346 -3.40 3.81 25.13
C GLU A 346 -3.60 5.32 24.93
N SER A 347 -4.86 5.74 24.77
CA SER A 347 -5.24 7.15 24.64
C SER A 347 -6.65 7.41 25.17
N GLN A 348 -6.91 8.66 25.53
CA GLN A 348 -8.23 9.12 25.96
C GLN A 348 -8.57 10.40 25.17
N SER A 349 -9.58 10.31 24.31
CA SER A 349 -10.06 11.43 23.51
C SER A 349 -11.53 11.23 23.12
N ASN A 350 -12.22 12.33 22.80
CA ASN A 350 -13.59 12.35 22.27
C ASN A 350 -14.61 11.58 23.14
N GLY A 351 -14.39 11.53 24.45
CA GLY A 351 -15.21 10.83 25.44
C GLY A 351 -15.00 9.32 25.46
N LEU A 352 -13.92 8.81 24.87
CA LEU A 352 -13.61 7.39 24.82
C LEU A 352 -12.25 7.11 25.44
N ASN A 353 -12.18 6.04 26.22
CA ASN A 353 -10.93 5.38 26.59
C ASN A 353 -10.61 4.31 25.55
N GLN A 354 -9.42 4.37 24.97
CA GLN A 354 -9.02 3.60 23.79
C GLN A 354 -7.75 2.82 24.12
N LYS A 355 -7.78 1.51 23.88
CA LYS A 355 -6.61 0.64 24.00
C LYS A 355 -6.49 -0.27 22.80
N LEU A 356 -5.40 -0.12 22.05
CA LEU A 356 -5.08 -0.95 20.88
C LEU A 356 -3.89 -1.85 21.21
N ARG A 357 -4.11 -3.17 21.22
CA ARG A 357 -3.04 -4.18 21.27
C ARG A 357 -2.73 -4.66 19.85
N LEU A 358 -1.45 -4.67 19.49
CA LEU A 358 -0.94 -5.25 18.25
C LEU A 358 0.03 -6.38 18.61
N PHE A 359 -0.21 -7.58 18.09
CA PHE A 359 0.66 -8.74 18.32
C PHE A 359 0.54 -9.73 17.17
N ALA A 360 1.51 -10.63 17.04
CA ALA A 360 1.47 -11.72 16.06
C ALA A 360 1.25 -13.05 16.78
N ALA A 361 0.49 -13.96 16.16
CA ALA A 361 0.41 -15.34 16.63
C ALA A 361 1.83 -15.96 16.63
N PRO A 362 2.25 -16.72 17.66
CA PRO A 362 3.60 -17.28 17.72
C PRO A 362 3.89 -18.30 16.60
N ASP A 363 2.86 -19.02 16.14
CA ASP A 363 2.94 -20.19 15.29
C ASP A 363 2.16 -20.07 13.98
N ALA A 364 1.63 -18.88 13.67
CA ALA A 364 0.84 -18.62 12.47
C ALA A 364 1.17 -17.26 11.84
N PRO A 365 1.01 -17.10 10.52
CA PRO A 365 1.28 -15.84 9.83
C PRO A 365 0.13 -14.84 9.97
N VAL A 366 -0.21 -14.51 11.22
CA VAL A 366 -1.37 -13.68 11.57
C VAL A 366 -0.98 -12.60 12.57
N LYS A 367 -1.17 -11.35 12.18
CA LYS A 367 -1.21 -10.16 13.03
C LYS A 367 -2.63 -9.96 13.56
N ILE A 368 -2.73 -9.64 14.83
CA ILE A 368 -3.97 -9.31 15.52
C ILE A 368 -3.90 -7.86 15.97
N ALA A 369 -4.91 -7.08 15.59
CA ALA A 369 -5.15 -5.74 16.11
C ALA A 369 -6.41 -5.76 16.96
N HIS A 370 -6.25 -5.79 18.29
CA HIS A 370 -7.34 -5.83 19.26
C HIS A 370 -7.57 -4.45 19.86
N LEU A 371 -8.67 -3.83 19.48
CA LEU A 371 -9.10 -2.52 19.95
C LEU A 371 -10.20 -2.67 21.00
N ARG A 372 -9.97 -2.07 22.16
CA ARG A 372 -10.95 -1.91 23.22
C ARG A 372 -11.37 -0.45 23.33
N LEU A 373 -12.67 -0.20 23.26
CA LEU A 373 -13.28 1.13 23.39
C LEU A 373 -14.19 1.14 24.61
N GLN A 374 -14.02 2.11 25.49
CA GLN A 374 -14.92 2.34 26.61
C GLN A 374 -15.51 3.74 26.53
N ASN A 375 -16.84 3.84 26.63
CA ASN A 375 -17.54 5.11 26.64
C ASN A 375 -17.45 5.77 28.02
N LEU A 376 -16.78 6.92 28.09
CA LEU A 376 -16.63 7.72 29.29
C LEU A 376 -17.74 8.79 29.44
N ALA A 377 -18.56 8.97 28.41
CA ALA A 377 -19.69 9.88 28.46
C ALA A 377 -20.89 9.28 29.19
N ASP A 378 -21.79 10.14 29.65
CA ASP A 378 -23.04 9.81 30.32
C ASP A 378 -24.20 9.53 29.34
N ARG A 379 -23.91 9.47 28.03
CA ARG A 379 -24.86 9.23 26.95
C ARG A 379 -24.38 8.11 26.02
N PRO A 380 -25.29 7.41 25.31
CA PRO A 380 -24.89 6.43 24.32
C PRO A 380 -24.10 7.07 23.18
N ARG A 381 -23.20 6.30 22.56
CA ARG A 381 -22.34 6.74 21.46
C ARG A 381 -22.34 5.69 20.37
N ARG A 382 -22.31 6.15 19.11
CA ARG A 382 -22.10 5.30 17.94
C ARG A 382 -20.80 5.68 17.27
N VAL A 383 -19.91 4.71 17.12
CA VAL A 383 -18.58 4.89 16.56
C VAL A 383 -18.37 3.92 15.40
N THR A 384 -17.95 4.44 14.24
CA THR A 384 -17.43 3.59 13.17
C THR A 384 -15.94 3.35 13.38
N VAL A 385 -15.53 2.09 13.48
CA VAL A 385 -14.13 1.67 13.49
C VAL A 385 -13.74 1.24 12.08
N THR A 386 -12.69 1.83 11.52
CA THR A 386 -12.21 1.53 10.17
C THR A 386 -10.75 1.06 10.21
N TYR A 387 -10.46 -0.15 9.72
CA TYR A 387 -9.09 -0.59 9.46
C TYR A 387 -8.75 -0.33 7.99
N TYR A 388 -7.65 0.36 7.72
CA TYR A 388 -7.08 0.59 6.39
C TYR A 388 -5.70 -0.07 6.29
N ALA A 389 -5.44 -0.74 5.17
CA ALA A 389 -4.13 -1.27 4.82
C ALA A 389 -3.83 -1.02 3.34
N GLU A 390 -2.64 -0.50 3.04
CA GLU A 390 -2.18 -0.36 1.66
C GLU A 390 -1.59 -1.70 1.18
N TRP A 391 -2.16 -2.34 0.16
CA TRP A 391 -1.66 -3.64 -0.31
C TRP A 391 -0.41 -3.51 -1.19
N VAL A 392 0.51 -4.47 -1.05
CA VAL A 392 1.67 -4.67 -1.93
C VAL A 392 1.65 -6.06 -2.56
N LEU A 393 1.69 -7.12 -1.74
CA LEU A 393 1.77 -8.53 -2.16
C LEU A 393 2.99 -8.82 -3.05
N GLY A 394 4.16 -8.41 -2.57
CA GLY A 394 5.44 -8.58 -3.26
C GLY A 394 6.50 -7.60 -2.78
N THR A 395 7.37 -7.15 -3.69
CA THR A 395 8.51 -6.29 -3.35
C THR A 395 8.12 -4.83 -3.08
N THR A 396 7.53 -4.15 -4.07
CA THR A 396 7.16 -2.73 -3.94
C THR A 396 5.78 -2.46 -4.54
N ARG A 397 5.06 -1.52 -3.96
CA ARG A 397 3.70 -1.18 -4.40
C ARG A 397 3.66 -0.79 -5.87
N ASP A 398 4.56 0.10 -6.30
CA ASP A 398 4.53 0.69 -7.63
C ASP A 398 4.58 -0.37 -8.74
N THR A 399 5.32 -1.46 -8.52
CA THR A 399 5.44 -2.57 -9.46
C THR A 399 4.34 -3.62 -9.33
N GLN A 400 3.71 -3.76 -8.15
CA GLN A 400 2.78 -4.87 -7.88
C GLN A 400 1.30 -4.47 -7.94
N GLN A 401 0.98 -3.19 -7.67
CA GLN A 401 -0.39 -2.69 -7.49
C GLN A 401 -1.35 -3.04 -8.64
N ALA A 402 -0.87 -3.14 -9.87
CA ALA A 402 -1.71 -3.41 -11.04
C ALA A 402 -2.23 -4.86 -11.08
N TYR A 403 -1.61 -5.76 -10.31
CA TYR A 403 -1.83 -7.20 -10.37
C TYR A 403 -2.47 -7.78 -9.10
N VAL A 404 -2.78 -6.92 -8.12
CA VAL A 404 -3.47 -7.32 -6.90
C VAL A 404 -4.96 -7.54 -7.21
N MET A 405 -5.44 -8.75 -6.95
CA MET A 405 -6.82 -9.18 -7.19
C MET A 405 -7.55 -9.30 -5.85
N PRO A 406 -8.45 -8.36 -5.52
CA PRO A 406 -9.21 -8.42 -4.28
C PRO A 406 -10.44 -9.32 -4.42
N GLU A 407 -10.82 -9.96 -3.31
CA GLU A 407 -12.03 -10.77 -3.17
C GLU A 407 -12.61 -10.54 -1.77
N PHE A 408 -13.94 -10.49 -1.61
CA PHE A 408 -14.56 -10.42 -0.29
C PHE A 408 -15.31 -11.71 0.02
N ASP A 409 -14.92 -12.36 1.12
CA ASP A 409 -15.58 -13.53 1.66
C ASP A 409 -16.52 -13.11 2.80
N SER A 410 -17.83 -13.24 2.56
CA SER A 410 -18.86 -12.81 3.51
C SER A 410 -19.01 -13.74 4.71
N ASP A 411 -18.61 -15.00 4.59
CA ASP A 411 -18.78 -16.00 5.63
C ASP A 411 -17.72 -15.82 6.72
N LYS A 412 -16.52 -15.41 6.32
CA LYS A 412 -15.38 -15.11 7.21
C LYS A 412 -15.18 -13.63 7.49
N ASN A 413 -16.05 -12.74 6.96
CA ASN A 413 -15.90 -11.28 7.06
C ASN A 413 -14.49 -10.81 6.63
N ALA A 414 -13.99 -11.36 5.53
CA ALA A 414 -12.59 -11.23 5.13
C ALA A 414 -12.45 -10.60 3.75
N LEU A 415 -11.65 -9.54 3.67
CA LEU A 415 -11.18 -8.98 2.42
C LEU A 415 -9.86 -9.65 2.07
N LEU A 416 -9.92 -10.56 1.11
CA LEU A 416 -8.79 -11.32 0.56
C LEU A 416 -8.13 -10.53 -0.57
N ALA A 417 -6.85 -10.80 -0.80
CA ALA A 417 -6.12 -10.28 -1.94
C ALA A 417 -5.06 -11.30 -2.40
N SER A 418 -4.91 -11.47 -3.71
CA SER A 418 -3.88 -12.33 -4.31
C SER A 418 -3.11 -11.59 -5.40
N ASN A 419 -1.89 -12.03 -5.70
CA ASN A 419 -1.08 -11.46 -6.77
C ASN A 419 -0.37 -12.57 -7.55
N ARG A 420 -1.04 -13.10 -8.57
CA ARG A 420 -0.52 -14.17 -9.44
C ARG A 420 0.73 -13.75 -10.23
N PHE A 421 0.97 -12.45 -10.37
CA PHE A 421 2.13 -11.92 -11.10
C PHE A 421 3.43 -12.09 -10.31
N ASN A 422 3.35 -12.21 -8.98
CA ASN A 422 4.48 -12.56 -8.13
C ASN A 422 4.96 -13.99 -8.44
N SER A 423 6.22 -14.14 -8.84
CA SER A 423 6.78 -15.43 -9.30
C SER A 423 6.96 -16.47 -8.19
N GLU A 424 7.25 -16.05 -6.96
CA GLU A 424 7.55 -16.96 -5.84
C GLU A 424 6.33 -17.14 -4.92
N PHE A 425 5.52 -16.09 -4.76
CA PHE A 425 4.41 -16.04 -3.81
C PHE A 425 3.04 -15.99 -4.49
N GLY A 426 2.96 -16.27 -5.81
CA GLY A 426 1.73 -16.09 -6.59
C GLY A 426 0.53 -16.95 -6.19
N GLU A 427 0.74 -18.08 -5.51
CA GLU A 427 -0.33 -18.93 -4.97
C GLU A 427 -0.92 -18.42 -3.66
N ARG A 428 -0.23 -17.48 -2.99
CA ARG A 428 -0.60 -17.01 -1.67
C ARG A 428 -1.78 -16.05 -1.73
N VAL A 429 -2.50 -16.03 -0.62
CA VAL A 429 -3.68 -15.17 -0.45
C VAL A 429 -3.54 -14.44 0.87
N ALA A 430 -3.39 -13.12 0.78
CA ALA A 430 -3.39 -12.25 1.95
C ALA A 430 -4.84 -11.96 2.36
N PHE A 431 -5.02 -11.59 3.62
CA PHE A 431 -6.33 -11.23 4.14
C PHE A 431 -6.29 -10.09 5.15
N LEU A 432 -7.36 -9.32 5.19
CA LEU A 432 -7.78 -8.50 6.33
C LEU A 432 -9.19 -8.97 6.73
N ALA A 433 -9.37 -9.44 7.96
CA ALA A 433 -10.65 -9.95 8.44
C ALA A 433 -11.09 -9.24 9.74
N SER A 434 -12.39 -9.25 10.02
CA SER A 434 -12.96 -8.68 11.24
C SER A 434 -13.83 -9.66 12.01
N ASN A 435 -13.87 -9.50 13.34
CA ASN A 435 -14.72 -10.32 14.21
C ASN A 435 -16.22 -10.04 14.09
N LYS A 436 -16.58 -8.83 13.66
CA LYS A 436 -17.95 -8.40 13.44
C LYS A 436 -18.23 -8.32 11.94
N LYS A 437 -19.51 -8.43 11.58
CA LYS A 437 -19.97 -8.23 10.20
C LYS A 437 -19.63 -6.79 9.75
N PRO A 438 -18.93 -6.62 8.62
CA PRO A 438 -18.63 -5.30 8.08
C PRO A 438 -19.89 -4.50 7.74
N HIS A 439 -19.88 -3.23 8.14
CA HIS A 439 -20.83 -2.22 7.65
C HIS A 439 -20.50 -1.83 6.21
N GLY A 440 -19.22 -1.74 5.88
CA GLY A 440 -18.71 -1.39 4.57
C GLY A 440 -17.31 -1.94 4.36
N VAL A 441 -17.00 -2.26 3.11
CA VAL A 441 -15.66 -2.68 2.69
C VAL A 441 -15.26 -1.88 1.47
N THR A 442 -13.97 -1.74 1.19
CA THR A 442 -13.51 -1.33 -0.14
C THR A 442 -12.11 -1.85 -0.38
N ALA A 443 -11.83 -2.20 -1.64
CA ALA A 443 -10.50 -2.49 -2.13
C ALA A 443 -9.92 -1.36 -3.00
N ASP A 444 -10.62 -0.22 -3.09
CA ASP A 444 -10.19 0.95 -3.87
C ASP A 444 -9.65 2.07 -2.97
N ARG A 445 -8.33 2.25 -2.99
CA ARG A 445 -7.62 3.29 -2.27
C ARG A 445 -7.95 4.69 -2.76
N THR A 446 -8.28 4.85 -4.04
CA THR A 446 -8.75 6.13 -4.59
C THR A 446 -10.15 6.47 -4.08
N GLU A 447 -10.99 5.47 -3.82
CA GLU A 447 -12.27 5.64 -3.14
C GLU A 447 -12.05 6.03 -1.66
N PHE A 448 -11.15 5.34 -0.96
CA PHE A 448 -10.93 5.55 0.46
C PHE A 448 -10.24 6.89 0.77
N LEU A 449 -9.05 7.10 0.21
CA LEU A 449 -8.27 8.31 0.46
C LEU A 449 -8.82 9.50 -0.33
N GLY A 450 -9.35 9.26 -1.52
CA GLY A 450 -9.70 10.30 -2.49
C GLY A 450 -8.55 10.59 -3.45
N ARG A 451 -8.89 11.14 -4.63
CA ARG A 451 -7.87 11.63 -5.59
C ARG A 451 -7.08 12.76 -4.93
N MET A 452 -5.75 12.61 -4.85
CA MET A 452 -4.87 13.51 -4.09
C MET A 452 -5.19 13.60 -2.58
N GLY A 453 -5.86 12.58 -2.06
CA GLY A 453 -6.16 12.45 -0.64
C GLY A 453 -4.95 12.02 0.20
N SER A 454 -5.16 11.93 1.50
CA SER A 454 -4.12 11.51 2.45
C SER A 454 -4.70 10.67 3.58
N MET A 455 -3.87 9.84 4.20
CA MET A 455 -4.25 9.08 5.39
C MET A 455 -4.62 9.98 6.58
N ARG A 456 -4.15 11.23 6.63
CA ARG A 456 -4.53 12.17 7.70
C ARG A 456 -6.00 12.60 7.63
N SER A 457 -6.62 12.54 6.46
CA SER A 457 -8.02 12.92 6.27
C SER A 457 -8.62 12.18 5.07
N PRO A 458 -8.92 10.87 5.19
CA PRO A 458 -9.46 10.07 4.10
C PRO A 458 -10.81 10.63 3.63
N ALA A 459 -11.00 10.78 2.32
CA ALA A 459 -12.24 11.33 1.75
C ALA A 459 -13.46 10.45 2.06
N ALA A 460 -13.29 9.12 2.15
CA ALA A 460 -14.34 8.18 2.51
C ALA A 460 -14.96 8.44 3.88
N LEU A 461 -14.15 8.81 4.88
CA LEU A 461 -14.65 8.97 6.24
C LEU A 461 -15.52 10.24 6.42
N LYS A 462 -15.58 11.10 5.39
CA LYS A 462 -16.51 12.25 5.32
C LYS A 462 -17.83 11.91 4.64
N ARG A 463 -17.99 10.69 4.11
CA ARG A 463 -19.19 10.22 3.40
C ARG A 463 -20.04 9.35 4.31
N ILE A 464 -21.29 9.11 3.92
CA ILE A 464 -22.21 8.24 4.70
C ILE A 464 -21.73 6.78 4.84
N GLY A 465 -20.80 6.32 3.99
CA GLY A 465 -20.24 4.97 4.01
C GLY A 465 -19.26 4.75 2.86
N LEU A 466 -18.95 3.48 2.58
CA LEU A 466 -18.12 3.03 1.45
C LEU A 466 -18.99 2.53 0.29
N GLU A 467 -18.47 2.67 -0.93
CA GLU A 467 -19.15 2.19 -2.16
C GLU A 467 -19.11 0.66 -2.31
N SER A 468 -18.40 -0.06 -1.44
CA SER A 468 -18.23 -1.51 -1.53
C SER A 468 -17.53 -1.96 -2.82
N ALA A 469 -16.56 -1.16 -3.27
CA ALA A 469 -15.78 -1.44 -4.48
C ALA A 469 -14.71 -2.51 -4.21
N VAL A 470 -15.06 -3.78 -4.40
CA VAL A 470 -14.13 -4.92 -4.35
C VAL A 470 -13.92 -5.45 -5.78
N ASN A 471 -13.18 -4.69 -6.58
CA ASN A 471 -12.96 -4.99 -7.99
C ASN A 471 -11.47 -5.01 -8.32
N ALA A 472 -11.08 -5.98 -9.15
CA ALA A 472 -9.76 -6.00 -9.78
C ALA A 472 -9.54 -4.78 -10.70
N GLY A 473 -8.28 -4.40 -10.88
CA GLY A 473 -7.88 -3.32 -11.81
C GLY A 473 -7.98 -1.90 -11.26
N LEU A 474 -8.40 -1.73 -9.99
CA LEU A 474 -8.40 -0.46 -9.26
C LEU A 474 -7.06 -0.21 -8.55
N ASP A 475 -6.99 0.85 -7.74
CA ASP A 475 -5.85 1.17 -6.90
C ASP A 475 -5.95 0.39 -5.57
N PRO A 476 -5.20 -0.70 -5.35
CA PRO A 476 -5.53 -1.68 -4.31
C PRO A 476 -5.24 -1.20 -2.89
N CYS A 477 -6.18 -1.47 -1.99
CA CYS A 477 -6.03 -1.45 -0.54
C CYS A 477 -6.95 -2.49 0.11
N ALA A 478 -6.92 -2.60 1.44
CA ALA A 478 -7.99 -3.21 2.21
C ALA A 478 -8.58 -2.21 3.19
N VAL A 479 -9.91 -2.10 3.16
CA VAL A 479 -10.66 -1.29 4.13
C VAL A 479 -11.84 -2.09 4.64
N ILE A 480 -11.96 -2.19 5.96
CA ILE A 480 -13.13 -2.76 6.64
C ILE A 480 -13.66 -1.76 7.66
N GLN A 481 -14.96 -1.46 7.60
CA GLN A 481 -15.68 -0.62 8.56
C GLN A 481 -16.62 -1.44 9.42
N LEU A 482 -16.60 -1.19 10.73
CA LEU A 482 -17.47 -1.81 11.72
C LEU A 482 -18.23 -0.73 12.49
N HIS A 483 -19.52 -0.96 12.75
CA HIS A 483 -20.29 -0.14 13.68
C HIS A 483 -20.14 -0.66 15.10
N VAL A 484 -19.95 0.26 16.04
CA VAL A 484 -19.89 -0.02 17.47
C VAL A 484 -20.84 0.94 18.17
N ASP A 485 -21.89 0.38 18.79
CA ASP A 485 -22.78 1.10 19.68
C ASP A 485 -22.30 0.89 21.13
N LEU A 486 -22.21 1.97 21.90
CA LEU A 486 -21.72 1.98 23.29
C LEU A 486 -22.70 2.73 24.19
N ALA A 487 -23.32 2.04 25.15
CA ALA A 487 -24.04 2.66 26.25
C ALA A 487 -23.08 3.45 27.19
N PRO A 488 -23.59 4.33 28.06
CA PRO A 488 -22.76 5.04 29.05
C PRO A 488 -21.96 4.05 29.91
N GLY A 489 -20.64 4.23 29.99
CA GLY A 489 -19.74 3.34 30.76
C GLY A 489 -19.45 1.98 30.12
N GLU A 490 -20.12 1.63 29.03
CA GLU A 490 -19.95 0.33 28.35
C GLU A 490 -18.56 0.23 27.71
N THR A 491 -18.07 -1.00 27.64
CA THR A 491 -16.82 -1.35 26.94
C THR A 491 -17.13 -2.35 25.84
N GLU A 492 -16.71 -2.04 24.62
CA GLU A 492 -16.78 -2.94 23.48
C GLU A 492 -15.38 -3.28 22.96
N GLU A 493 -15.26 -4.50 22.45
CA GLU A 493 -14.03 -5.00 21.85
C GLU A 493 -14.24 -5.33 20.37
N VAL A 494 -13.27 -4.92 19.57
CA VAL A 494 -13.20 -5.13 18.14
C VAL A 494 -11.82 -5.68 17.83
N PHE A 495 -11.73 -6.69 16.96
CA PHE A 495 -10.44 -7.13 16.48
C PHE A 495 -10.42 -7.38 14.98
N PHE A 496 -9.26 -7.10 14.41
CA PHE A 496 -8.93 -7.35 13.03
C PHE A 496 -7.77 -8.33 12.95
N LEU A 497 -7.82 -9.21 11.96
CA LEU A 497 -6.75 -10.14 11.64
C LEU A 497 -6.16 -9.75 10.30
N MET A 498 -4.85 -9.66 10.20
CA MET A 498 -4.14 -9.51 8.94
C MET A 498 -3.11 -10.61 8.80
N GLY A 499 -3.07 -11.28 7.66
CA GLY A 499 -2.14 -12.37 7.44
C GLY A 499 -2.11 -12.82 6.00
N GLU A 500 -1.44 -13.95 5.77
CA GLU A 500 -1.37 -14.59 4.46
C GLU A 500 -1.30 -16.11 4.62
N GLY A 501 -2.16 -16.83 3.88
CA GLY A 501 -2.05 -18.27 3.71
C GLY A 501 -1.40 -18.64 2.37
N LYS A 502 -0.90 -19.86 2.25
CA LYS A 502 -0.35 -20.44 1.00
C LYS A 502 -1.42 -20.67 -0.06
N SER A 503 -2.69 -20.57 0.32
CA SER A 503 -3.84 -20.63 -0.57
C SER A 503 -5.04 -19.88 0.03
N ARG A 504 -6.10 -19.73 -0.78
CA ARG A 504 -7.40 -19.22 -0.31
C ARG A 504 -7.93 -20.03 0.87
N ASP A 505 -7.89 -21.35 0.78
CA ASP A 505 -8.43 -22.25 1.81
C ASP A 505 -7.65 -22.16 3.12
N GLU A 506 -6.30 -22.11 3.06
CA GLU A 506 -5.49 -21.93 4.26
C GLU A 506 -5.74 -20.57 4.92
N SER A 507 -5.93 -19.51 4.12
CA SER A 507 -6.26 -18.18 4.63
C SER A 507 -7.59 -18.18 5.39
N LEU A 508 -8.63 -18.78 4.82
CA LEU A 508 -9.94 -18.92 5.48
C LEU A 508 -9.89 -19.85 6.70
N HIS A 509 -8.98 -20.84 6.70
CA HIS A 509 -8.71 -21.69 7.85
C HIS A 509 -8.08 -20.90 8.99
N LEU A 510 -7.01 -20.14 8.73
CA LEU A 510 -6.34 -19.26 9.70
C LEU A 510 -7.31 -18.25 10.31
N ILE A 511 -8.13 -17.60 9.49
CA ILE A 511 -9.18 -16.70 9.98
C ILE A 511 -10.15 -17.46 10.88
N GLY A 512 -10.56 -18.67 10.48
CA GLY A 512 -11.47 -19.52 11.23
C GLY A 512 -10.99 -19.97 12.61
N GLN A 513 -9.69 -19.90 12.90
CA GLN A 513 -9.13 -20.27 14.21
C GLN A 513 -9.23 -19.14 15.25
N ILE A 514 -9.48 -17.89 14.81
CA ILE A 514 -9.50 -16.72 15.69
C ILE A 514 -10.77 -15.89 15.36
N GLN A 515 -11.93 -16.31 15.85
CA GLN A 515 -13.23 -15.69 15.57
C GLN A 515 -13.88 -15.05 16.80
N SER A 516 -13.39 -15.36 17.99
CA SER A 516 -13.94 -14.91 19.27
C SER A 516 -12.90 -14.18 20.13
N SER A 517 -13.37 -13.34 21.05
CA SER A 517 -12.48 -12.67 22.02
C SER A 517 -11.72 -13.66 22.90
N ALA A 518 -12.29 -14.84 23.17
CA ALA A 518 -11.62 -15.89 23.93
C ALA A 518 -10.41 -16.47 23.19
N GLU A 519 -10.52 -16.70 21.88
CA GLU A 519 -9.39 -17.16 21.05
C GLU A 519 -8.32 -16.09 20.92
N VAL A 520 -8.72 -14.83 20.72
CA VAL A 520 -7.77 -13.69 20.70
C VAL A 520 -6.98 -13.60 22.00
N GLU A 521 -7.65 -13.75 23.15
CA GLU A 521 -6.99 -13.72 24.45
C GLU A 521 -6.13 -14.97 24.69
N ALA A 522 -6.52 -16.14 24.17
CA ALA A 522 -5.68 -17.34 24.20
C ALA A 522 -4.39 -17.16 23.38
N VAL A 523 -4.48 -16.55 22.19
CA VAL A 523 -3.28 -16.19 21.39
C VAL A 523 -2.43 -15.17 22.14
N TRP A 524 -3.05 -14.16 22.76
CA TRP A 524 -2.33 -13.18 23.59
C TRP A 524 -1.53 -13.86 24.72
N GLN A 525 -2.15 -14.77 25.47
CA GLN A 525 -1.47 -15.53 26.52
C GLN A 525 -0.34 -16.40 25.98
N SER A 526 -0.55 -17.04 24.82
CA SER A 526 0.47 -17.84 24.13
C SER A 526 1.69 -16.98 23.75
N VAL A 527 1.49 -15.75 23.25
CA VAL A 527 2.58 -14.80 22.96
C VAL A 527 3.39 -14.49 24.23
N GLN A 528 2.71 -14.18 25.33
CA GLN A 528 3.39 -13.87 26.59
C GLN A 528 4.21 -15.07 27.09
N HIS A 529 3.61 -16.26 27.08
CA HIS A 529 4.26 -17.50 27.51
C HIS A 529 5.47 -17.83 26.64
N HIS A 530 5.32 -17.77 25.31
CA HIS A 530 6.39 -18.05 24.36
C HIS A 530 7.62 -17.16 24.60
N TRP A 531 7.41 -15.86 24.79
CA TRP A 531 8.53 -14.94 25.02
C TRP A 531 9.12 -15.05 26.42
N ASP A 532 8.32 -15.30 27.45
CA ASP A 532 8.84 -15.55 28.79
C ASP A 532 9.67 -16.85 28.83
N GLU A 533 9.24 -17.92 28.14
CA GLU A 533 10.04 -19.15 28.01
C GLU A 533 11.41 -18.90 27.37
N ILE A 534 11.46 -18.13 26.28
CA ILE A 534 12.72 -17.83 25.59
C ILE A 534 13.61 -16.91 26.42
N LEU A 535 13.05 -15.78 26.87
CA LEU A 535 13.83 -14.68 27.44
C LEU A 535 14.21 -14.94 28.91
N ASP A 536 13.42 -15.73 29.64
CA ASP A 536 13.73 -16.06 31.04
C ASP A 536 14.61 -17.33 31.16
N THR A 537 15.02 -17.95 30.03
CA THR A 537 15.90 -19.13 30.03
C THR A 537 17.27 -18.83 30.67
N ILE A 538 17.85 -17.66 30.38
CA ILE A 538 19.09 -17.19 31.02
C ILE A 538 18.86 -15.76 31.46
N THR A 539 18.94 -15.53 32.77
CA THR A 539 18.92 -14.20 33.36
C THR A 539 20.19 -13.98 34.18
N VAL A 540 20.65 -12.73 34.21
CA VAL A 540 21.78 -12.26 35.00
C VAL A 540 21.32 -11.20 35.98
N GLU A 541 21.96 -11.16 37.14
CA GLU A 541 21.84 -10.09 38.11
C GLU A 541 23.23 -9.51 38.32
N THR A 542 23.40 -8.22 38.04
CA THR A 542 24.70 -7.56 38.12
C THR A 542 24.62 -6.26 38.92
N PRO A 543 25.76 -5.68 39.33
CA PRO A 543 25.76 -4.38 39.98
C PRO A 543 25.27 -3.21 39.10
N ASP A 544 25.07 -3.43 37.79
CA ASP A 544 24.56 -2.44 36.84
C ASP A 544 23.17 -2.85 36.32
N PRO A 545 22.08 -2.24 36.86
CA PRO A 545 20.72 -2.55 36.43
C PRO A 545 20.44 -2.28 34.95
N SER A 546 21.21 -1.41 34.29
CA SER A 546 21.06 -1.16 32.86
C SER A 546 21.52 -2.36 32.02
N MET A 547 22.57 -3.05 32.49
CA MET A 547 23.09 -4.24 31.84
C MET A 547 22.12 -5.41 31.99
N ASP A 548 21.52 -5.57 33.18
CA ASP A 548 20.51 -6.59 33.45
C ASP A 548 19.29 -6.42 32.53
N LEU A 549 18.80 -5.18 32.37
CA LEU A 549 17.69 -4.88 31.45
C LEU A 549 18.02 -5.38 30.03
N MET A 550 19.18 -5.00 29.50
CA MET A 550 19.55 -5.32 28.12
C MET A 550 19.79 -6.83 27.90
N LEU A 551 20.52 -7.49 28.80
CA LEU A 551 20.89 -8.90 28.68
C LEU A 551 19.70 -9.84 28.91
N ASN A 552 18.83 -9.55 29.88
CA ASN A 552 17.76 -10.46 30.26
C ASN A 552 16.57 -10.45 29.32
N ARG A 553 16.49 -9.50 28.38
CA ARG A 553 15.31 -9.39 27.51
C ARG A 553 15.60 -8.78 26.15
N TRP A 554 16.10 -7.55 26.12
CA TRP A 554 16.03 -6.72 24.91
C TRP A 554 17.00 -7.16 23.81
N MET A 555 18.22 -7.57 24.15
CA MET A 555 19.20 -7.97 23.13
C MET A 555 18.82 -9.30 22.45
N LEU A 556 18.42 -10.31 23.23
CA LEU A 556 18.00 -11.60 22.67
C LEU A 556 16.72 -11.44 21.84
N TYR A 557 15.75 -10.69 22.34
CA TYR A 557 14.54 -10.35 21.59
C TYR A 557 14.88 -9.68 20.25
N GLN A 558 15.74 -8.65 20.27
CA GLN A 558 16.16 -7.93 19.07
C GLN A 558 16.86 -8.85 18.06
N THR A 559 17.77 -9.73 18.51
CA THR A 559 18.44 -10.70 17.63
C THR A 559 17.42 -11.61 16.95
N LEU A 560 16.49 -12.19 17.70
CA LEU A 560 15.51 -13.11 17.15
C LEU A 560 14.56 -12.43 16.16
N THR A 561 13.94 -11.32 16.54
CA THR A 561 12.91 -10.69 15.68
C THR A 561 13.51 -9.88 14.54
N CYS A 562 14.55 -9.08 14.78
CA CYS A 562 15.12 -8.20 13.76
C CYS A 562 16.07 -8.94 12.82
N ARG A 563 16.90 -9.85 13.35
CA ARG A 563 18.02 -10.44 12.60
C ARG A 563 17.76 -11.85 12.10
N MET A 564 17.17 -12.69 12.95
CA MET A 564 16.94 -14.09 12.61
C MET A 564 15.66 -14.28 11.82
N TRP A 565 14.52 -13.81 12.30
CA TRP A 565 13.22 -14.06 11.66
C TRP A 565 12.83 -12.99 10.67
N GLY A 566 12.79 -11.72 11.11
CA GLY A 566 12.33 -10.62 10.27
C GLY A 566 13.34 -10.15 9.23
N ARG A 567 14.65 -10.22 9.54
CA ARG A 567 15.75 -9.67 8.71
C ARG A 567 15.43 -8.24 8.24
N THR A 568 14.95 -7.43 9.18
CA THR A 568 14.33 -6.12 8.92
C THR A 568 14.45 -5.17 10.12
N ALA A 569 14.39 -3.88 9.82
CA ALA A 569 14.40 -2.74 10.71
C ALA A 569 13.84 -1.50 9.97
N LEU A 570 13.77 -0.36 10.64
CA LEU A 570 13.19 0.87 10.06
C LEU A 570 13.92 1.34 8.79
N TYR A 571 15.26 1.31 8.77
CA TYR A 571 16.08 1.81 7.65
C TYR A 571 16.74 0.69 6.84
N GLN A 572 16.42 -0.57 7.12
CA GLN A 572 16.90 -1.73 6.38
C GLN A 572 15.85 -2.83 6.38
N SER A 573 15.32 -3.18 5.20
CA SER A 573 14.39 -4.30 5.05
C SER A 573 14.76 -5.09 3.79
N SER A 574 15.60 -6.12 3.96
CA SER A 574 16.05 -6.96 2.85
C SER A 574 15.41 -8.34 2.84
N GLY A 575 15.07 -8.90 4.00
CA GLY A 575 14.61 -10.29 4.11
C GLY A 575 15.66 -11.34 3.70
N ALA A 576 16.85 -10.92 3.25
CA ALA A 576 17.85 -11.75 2.60
C ALA A 576 18.80 -12.45 3.59
N PHE A 577 19.22 -13.66 3.25
CA PHE A 577 20.20 -14.42 4.03
C PHE A 577 21.63 -14.00 3.66
N GLY A 578 22.19 -13.06 4.42
CA GLY A 578 23.62 -12.76 4.38
C GLY A 578 24.41 -13.89 5.05
N PHE A 579 25.18 -14.68 4.30
CA PHE A 579 25.89 -15.85 4.84
C PHE A 579 26.71 -15.53 6.10
N ARG A 580 27.52 -14.47 6.06
CA ARG A 580 28.31 -14.03 7.21
C ARG A 580 27.42 -13.55 8.36
N ASP A 581 26.44 -12.70 8.05
CA ASP A 581 25.64 -12.02 9.06
C ASP A 581 24.79 -13.06 9.84
N GLN A 582 24.19 -14.03 9.15
CA GLN A 582 23.42 -15.10 9.79
C GLN A 582 24.28 -16.04 10.64
N LEU A 583 25.51 -16.36 10.20
CA LEU A 583 26.43 -17.13 11.03
C LEU A 583 26.82 -16.37 12.31
N GLN A 584 26.84 -15.04 12.27
CA GLN A 584 27.10 -14.22 13.45
C GLN A 584 25.88 -14.12 14.35
N ASP A 585 24.70 -13.92 13.77
CA ASP A 585 23.43 -13.77 14.50
C ASP A 585 23.07 -15.06 15.27
N VAL A 586 23.38 -16.25 14.73
CA VAL A 586 23.15 -17.56 15.40
C VAL A 586 24.06 -17.82 16.60
N MET A 587 25.15 -17.04 16.77
CA MET A 587 26.03 -17.19 17.95
C MET A 587 25.48 -16.51 19.20
N ALA A 588 24.58 -15.55 19.04
CA ALA A 588 23.88 -14.87 20.13
C ALA A 588 22.72 -15.73 20.62
#